data_AF-A0A4R6ZM66-F1
#
_entry.id   AF-A0A4R6ZM66-F1
#
_cell.length_a   1.000
_cell.length_b   1.000
_cell.length_c   1.000
_cell.angle_alpha   90.00
_cell.angle_beta   90.00
_cell.angle_gamma   90.00
#
_symmetry.space_group_name_H-M   'P 1'
#
loop_
_entity.id
_entity.type
_entity.pdbx_description
1 polymer ?
#
loop_
_entity_poly.entity_id
_entity_poly.type
_entity_poly.pdbx_seq_one_letter_code
_entity_poly.pdbx_strand_id
1 'polypeptide(L)'
;MAAKRYTDEYLIEEVNRITKVLGRPPIGAASEFPGVGAATKSFGSWEEFLNAAGLSLVAPEGEGQEIKERYIKEAKEIIRILGRTPKMTDFDDYRIVKYYFGSWQDFKDSWEK
;
A
#
# COMPACT_ATOMS: atom_id res chain seq x y z
N MET A 1 27.49 14.86 15.11
CA MET A 1 26.63 14.06 14.21
C MET A 1 25.51 14.98 13.73
N ALA A 2 25.40 15.25 12.43
CA ALA A 2 24.30 16.05 11.92
C ALA A 2 23.01 15.23 12.08
N ALA A 3 22.07 15.72 12.88
CA ALA A 3 20.72 15.16 12.89
C ALA A 3 20.20 15.17 11.46
N LYS A 4 19.79 14.02 10.94
CA LYS A 4 19.19 13.90 9.61
C LYS A 4 18.02 14.89 9.56
N ARG A 5 18.18 16.01 8.86
CA ARG A 5 17.12 17.00 8.70
C ARG A 5 16.16 16.43 7.68
N TYR A 6 15.02 15.98 8.16
CA TYR A 6 13.88 15.68 7.31
C TYR A 6 13.32 17.02 6.84
N THR A 7 13.75 17.48 5.65
CA THR A 7 13.04 18.57 4.97
C THR A 7 11.76 18.01 4.37
N ASP A 8 10.81 18.88 4.09
CA ASP A 8 9.52 18.49 3.51
C ASP A 8 9.74 17.86 2.12
N GLU A 9 10.68 18.38 1.33
CA GLU A 9 11.08 17.79 0.05
C GLU A 9 11.67 16.39 0.22
N TYR A 10 12.59 16.21 1.18
CA TYR A 10 13.17 14.90 1.44
C TYR A 10 12.11 13.87 1.86
N LEU A 11 11.13 14.28 2.67
CA LEU A 11 10.03 13.41 3.08
C LEU A 11 9.18 12.98 1.88
N ILE A 12 8.81 13.93 1.01
CA ILE A 12 8.01 13.69 -0.20
C ILE A 12 8.77 12.78 -1.18
N GLU A 13 10.06 13.02 -1.41
CA GLU A 13 10.89 12.19 -2.28
C GLU A 13 11.01 10.76 -1.74
N GLU A 14 11.25 10.64 -0.44
CA GLU A 14 11.46 9.34 0.20
C GLU A 14 10.18 8.50 0.23
N VAL A 15 9.01 9.11 0.50
CA VAL A 15 7.74 8.38 0.48
C VAL A 15 7.42 7.91 -0.93
N ASN A 16 7.65 8.75 -1.96
CA ASN A 16 7.47 8.35 -3.35
C ASN A 16 8.42 7.23 -3.77
N ARG A 17 9.68 7.26 -3.31
CA ARG A 17 10.65 6.18 -3.56
C ARG A 17 10.18 4.87 -2.95
N ILE A 18 9.74 4.88 -1.69
CA ILE A 18 9.24 3.69 -1.00
C ILE A 18 7.95 3.18 -1.65
N THR A 19 7.04 4.07 -2.05
CA THR A 19 5.81 3.72 -2.76
C THR A 19 6.09 2.93 -4.04
N LYS A 20 7.08 3.34 -4.83
CA LYS A 20 7.49 2.62 -6.05
C LYS A 20 8.03 1.22 -5.76
N VAL A 21 8.71 1.03 -4.62
CA VAL A 21 9.25 -0.28 -4.21
C VAL A 21 8.15 -1.20 -3.71
N LEU A 22 7.21 -0.68 -2.92
CA LEU A 22 6.12 -1.46 -2.34
C LEU A 22 4.95 -1.68 -3.32
N GLY A 23 4.85 -0.89 -4.39
CA GLY A 23 3.68 -0.87 -5.27
C GLY A 23 2.42 -0.31 -4.60
N ARG A 24 2.60 0.40 -3.48
CA ARG A 24 1.57 1.06 -2.67
C ARG A 24 2.24 2.05 -1.71
N PRO A 25 1.52 3.04 -1.17
CA PRO A 25 2.08 3.91 -0.14
C PRO A 25 2.51 3.13 1.11
N PRO A 26 3.61 3.53 1.77
CA PRO A 26 3.98 2.93 3.05
C PRO A 26 2.92 3.23 4.10
N ILE A 27 2.80 2.35 5.09
CA ILE A 27 1.96 2.61 6.26
C ILE A 27 2.62 3.69 7.14
N GLY A 28 1.82 4.36 7.95
CA GLY A 28 2.27 5.35 8.95
C GLY A 28 2.99 4.70 10.14
N ALA A 29 3.93 3.79 9.89
CA ALA A 29 4.76 3.13 10.89
C ALA A 29 6.24 3.27 10.52
N ALA A 30 7.08 3.45 11.54
CA ALA A 30 8.53 3.61 11.38
C ALA A 30 9.21 2.42 10.69
N SER A 31 8.58 1.25 10.69
CA SER A 31 9.05 0.05 10.00
C SER A 31 9.04 0.15 8.48
N GLU A 32 8.10 0.92 7.90
CA GLU A 32 8.02 1.15 6.45
C GLU A 32 8.52 2.56 6.08
N PHE A 33 8.32 3.53 6.96
CA PHE A 33 8.79 4.90 6.74
C PHE A 33 9.43 5.47 8.02
N PRO A 34 10.76 5.48 8.15
CA PRO A 34 11.44 5.99 9.35
C PRO A 34 11.11 7.45 9.67
N GLY A 35 10.68 8.24 8.69
CA GLY A 35 10.34 9.66 8.82
C GLY A 35 8.93 9.96 9.32
N VAL A 36 8.14 8.98 9.79
CA VAL A 36 6.70 9.20 10.13
C VAL A 36 6.51 10.37 11.09
N GLY A 37 7.29 10.45 12.17
CA GLY A 37 7.16 11.53 13.15
C GLY A 37 7.54 12.91 12.62
N ALA A 38 8.46 12.97 11.65
CA ALA A 38 8.80 14.23 10.99
C ALA A 38 7.69 14.63 9.99
N ALA A 39 7.18 13.67 9.21
CA ALA A 39 6.08 13.89 8.29
C ALA A 39 4.81 14.38 8.99
N THR A 40 4.36 13.70 10.05
CA THR A 40 3.16 14.14 10.79
C THR A 40 3.36 15.50 11.43
N LYS A 41 4.57 15.83 11.88
CA LYS A 41 4.89 17.16 12.44
C LYS A 41 4.88 18.26 11.39
N SER A 42 5.42 18.02 10.19
CA SER A 42 5.47 19.01 9.11
C SER A 42 4.11 19.22 8.44
N PHE A 43 3.35 18.15 8.22
CA PHE A 43 2.15 18.15 7.38
C PHE A 43 0.83 18.02 8.17
N GLY A 44 0.88 17.86 9.49
CA GLY A 44 -0.30 17.75 10.39
C GLY A 44 -0.68 16.30 10.70
N SER A 45 -0.79 15.46 9.67
CA SER A 45 -1.14 14.05 9.81
C SER A 45 -0.46 13.19 8.75
N TRP A 46 -0.50 11.86 8.92
CA TRP A 46 0.05 10.94 7.92
C TRP A 46 -0.72 10.99 6.61
N GLU A 47 -2.04 11.16 6.69
CA GLU A 47 -2.90 11.27 5.51
C GLU A 47 -2.64 12.59 4.75
N GLU A 48 -2.54 13.72 5.47
CA GLU A 48 -2.17 15.01 4.86
C GLU A 48 -0.79 14.96 4.21
N PHE A 49 0.17 14.26 4.83
CA PHE A 49 1.48 14.03 4.23
C PHE A 49 1.40 13.21 2.92
N LEU A 50 0.65 12.11 2.91
CA LEU A 50 0.44 11.33 1.68
C LEU A 50 -0.22 12.20 0.60
N ASN A 51 -1.26 12.96 0.95
CA ASN A 51 -1.95 13.86 0.02
C ASN A 51 -0.99 14.91 -0.55
N ALA A 52 -0.12 15.50 0.27
CA ALA A 52 0.91 16.45 -0.18
C ALA A 52 1.94 15.81 -1.12
N ALA A 53 2.19 14.51 -0.99
CA ALA A 53 3.03 13.74 -1.90
C ALA A 53 2.30 13.24 -3.16
N GLY A 54 1.02 13.58 -3.35
CA GLY A 54 0.19 13.08 -4.45
C GLY A 54 -0.25 11.62 -4.29
N LEU A 55 -0.23 11.11 -3.05
CA LEU A 55 -0.57 9.73 -2.68
C LEU A 55 -1.85 9.69 -1.84
N SER A 56 -2.47 8.53 -1.75
CA SER A 56 -3.70 8.29 -1.00
C SER A 56 -3.63 6.97 -0.22
N LEU A 57 -4.50 6.76 0.76
CA LEU A 57 -4.55 5.50 1.52
C LEU A 57 -5.20 4.34 0.75
N VAL A 58 -5.95 4.66 -0.31
CA VAL A 58 -6.60 3.71 -1.22
C VAL A 58 -6.30 4.12 -2.66
N ALA A 59 -6.14 3.14 -3.55
CA ALA A 59 -5.86 3.43 -4.95
C ALA A 59 -7.03 4.22 -5.58
N PRO A 60 -6.73 5.27 -6.37
CA PRO A 60 -7.71 5.93 -7.22
C PRO A 60 -8.48 4.93 -8.10
N GLU A 61 -9.70 5.30 -8.47
CA GLU A 61 -10.49 4.49 -9.40
C GLU A 61 -9.76 4.37 -10.75
N GLY A 62 -9.69 3.14 -11.27
CA GLY A 62 -8.96 2.84 -12.51
C GLY A 62 -7.46 2.59 -12.36
N GLU A 63 -6.86 2.85 -11.19
CA GLU A 63 -5.44 2.56 -10.97
C GLU A 63 -5.20 1.07 -10.63
N GLY A 64 -4.08 0.53 -11.10
CA GLY A 64 -3.59 -0.79 -10.72
C GLY A 64 -4.44 -1.95 -11.23
N GLN A 65 -5.14 -1.78 -12.34
CA GLN A 65 -5.94 -2.85 -12.95
C GLN A 65 -5.12 -4.13 -13.17
N GLU A 66 -3.91 -4.03 -13.73
CA GLU A 66 -3.02 -5.19 -13.93
C GLU A 66 -2.66 -5.88 -12.59
N ILE A 67 -2.50 -5.11 -11.52
CA ILE A 67 -2.22 -5.64 -10.18
C ILE A 67 -3.45 -6.37 -9.64
N LYS A 68 -4.66 -5.79 -9.80
CA LYS A 68 -5.91 -6.44 -9.40
C LYS A 68 -6.10 -7.77 -10.13
N GLU A 69 -5.91 -7.78 -11.45
CA GLU A 69 -6.01 -8.98 -12.28
C GLU A 69 -5.02 -10.06 -11.84
N ARG A 70 -3.77 -9.68 -11.55
CA ARG A 70 -2.75 -10.61 -11.04
C ARG A 70 -3.17 -11.23 -9.70
N TYR A 71 -3.61 -10.42 -8.75
CA TYR A 71 -4.03 -10.89 -7.42
C TYR A 71 -5.28 -11.79 -7.49
N ILE A 72 -6.25 -11.48 -8.37
CA ILE A 72 -7.41 -12.35 -8.63
C ILE A 72 -6.97 -13.69 -9.21
N LYS A 73 -6.00 -13.67 -10.14
CA LYS A 73 -5.45 -14.89 -10.75
C LYS A 73 -4.76 -15.76 -9.69
N GLU A 74 -3.90 -15.19 -8.86
CA GLU A 74 -3.25 -15.89 -7.75
C GLU A 74 -4.27 -16.52 -6.79
N ALA A 75 -5.34 -15.77 -6.44
CA ALA A 75 -6.42 -16.29 -5.60
C ALA A 75 -7.12 -17.51 -6.24
N LYS A 76 -7.44 -17.44 -7.55
CA LYS A 76 -8.04 -18.57 -8.29
C LYS A 76 -7.10 -19.78 -8.38
N GLU A 77 -5.79 -19.55 -8.52
CA GLU A 77 -4.79 -20.62 -8.52
C GLU A 77 -4.69 -21.32 -7.17
N ILE A 78 -4.67 -20.57 -6.06
CA ILE A 78 -4.69 -21.13 -4.70
C ILE A 78 -5.93 -22.01 -4.49
N ILE A 79 -7.11 -21.55 -4.92
CA ILE A 79 -8.36 -22.32 -4.81
C ILE A 79 -8.24 -23.61 -5.62
N ARG A 80 -7.77 -23.51 -6.87
CA ARG A 80 -7.62 -24.66 -7.77
C ARG A 80 -6.61 -25.70 -7.25
N ILE A 81 -5.49 -25.25 -6.69
CA ILE A 81 -4.38 -26.13 -6.30
C ILE A 81 -4.58 -26.69 -4.89
N LEU A 82 -5.01 -25.85 -3.94
CA LEU A 82 -5.11 -26.22 -2.52
C LEU A 82 -6.54 -26.58 -2.09
N GLY A 83 -7.55 -26.36 -2.93
CA GLY A 83 -8.95 -26.68 -2.62
C GLY A 83 -9.53 -25.85 -1.46
N ARG A 84 -8.94 -24.70 -1.15
CA ARG A 84 -9.36 -23.82 -0.05
C ARG A 84 -9.35 -22.35 -0.47
N THR A 85 -10.11 -21.53 0.25
CA THR A 85 -10.04 -20.07 0.13
C THR A 85 -8.63 -19.57 0.50
N PRO A 86 -8.09 -18.57 -0.23
CA PRO A 86 -6.85 -17.92 0.14
C PRO A 86 -6.93 -17.25 1.52
N LYS A 87 -5.79 -17.16 2.19
CA LYS A 87 -5.54 -16.44 3.44
C LYS A 87 -4.63 -15.25 3.15
N MET A 88 -4.62 -14.25 4.03
CA MET A 88 -3.72 -13.10 3.90
C MET A 88 -2.24 -13.50 3.77
N THR A 89 -1.84 -14.60 4.42
CA THR A 89 -0.47 -15.12 4.38
C THR A 89 -0.11 -15.83 3.07
N ASP A 90 -1.06 -16.07 2.17
CA ASP A 90 -0.78 -16.66 0.86
C ASP A 90 -0.30 -15.61 -0.17
N PHE A 91 -0.32 -14.32 0.18
CA PHE A 91 0.09 -13.22 -0.68
C PHE A 91 1.33 -12.53 -0.11
N ASP A 92 2.25 -12.13 -1.00
CA ASP A 92 3.52 -11.48 -0.62
C ASP A 92 3.31 -10.21 0.22
N ASP A 93 2.30 -9.41 -0.14
CA ASP A 93 1.87 -8.27 0.66
C ASP A 93 0.36 -8.07 0.62
N TYR A 94 -0.35 -8.59 1.61
CA TYR A 94 -1.80 -8.41 1.73
C TYR A 94 -2.23 -6.93 1.80
N ARG A 95 -1.33 -5.99 2.10
CA ARG A 95 -1.66 -4.56 2.13
C ARG A 95 -1.90 -4.02 0.71
N ILE A 96 -1.36 -4.65 -0.32
CA ILE A 96 -1.70 -4.36 -1.72
C ILE A 96 -3.18 -4.65 -1.97
N VAL A 97 -3.70 -5.74 -1.38
CA VAL A 97 -5.14 -6.04 -1.44
C VAL A 97 -5.94 -4.90 -0.83
N LYS A 98 -5.59 -4.49 0.39
CA LYS A 98 -6.28 -3.37 1.05
C LYS A 98 -6.21 -2.09 0.22
N TYR A 99 -5.05 -1.80 -0.39
CA TYR A 99 -4.85 -0.59 -1.16
C TYR A 99 -5.69 -0.55 -2.45
N TYR A 100 -5.67 -1.62 -3.25
CA TYR A 100 -6.34 -1.64 -4.55
C TYR A 100 -7.81 -2.06 -4.46
N PHE A 101 -8.17 -2.97 -3.56
CA PHE A 101 -9.53 -3.50 -3.43
C PHE A 101 -10.33 -2.84 -2.31
N GLY A 102 -9.69 -2.05 -1.44
CA GLY A 102 -10.34 -1.41 -0.29
C GLY A 102 -10.42 -2.33 0.93
N SER A 103 -10.93 -3.55 0.76
CA SER A 103 -11.00 -4.54 1.83
C SER A 103 -10.71 -5.97 1.37
N TRP A 104 -10.45 -6.86 2.35
CA TRP A 104 -10.30 -8.29 2.10
C TRP A 104 -11.61 -8.92 1.60
N GLN A 105 -12.77 -8.38 1.99
CA GLN A 105 -14.06 -8.87 1.53
C GLN A 105 -14.30 -8.49 0.06
N ASP A 106 -14.04 -7.23 -0.32
CA ASP A 106 -14.18 -6.78 -1.71
C ASP A 106 -13.25 -7.56 -2.66
N PHE A 107 -12.07 -7.95 -2.15
CA PHE A 107 -11.16 -8.82 -2.88
C PHE A 107 -11.75 -10.21 -3.09
N LYS A 108 -12.34 -10.84 -2.07
CA LYS A 108 -13.04 -12.13 -2.23
C LYS A 108 -14.17 -12.06 -3.24
N ASP A 109 -15.00 -11.03 -3.12
CA ASP A 109 -16.12 -10.79 -4.03
C ASP A 109 -15.65 -10.62 -5.49
N SER A 110 -14.38 -10.29 -5.72
CA SER A 110 -13.80 -10.11 -7.06
C SER A 110 -13.45 -11.42 -7.76
N TRP A 111 -13.16 -12.52 -7.06
CA TRP A 111 -12.91 -13.83 -7.70
C TRP A 111 -14.05 -14.83 -7.58
N GLU A 112 -15.04 -14.55 -6.73
CA GLU A 112 -16.26 -15.34 -6.61
C GLU A 112 -17.28 -15.03 -7.72
N LYS A 113 -17.08 -13.92 -8.45
CA LYS A 113 -17.78 -13.58 -9.70
C LYS A 113 -17.21 -14.36 -10.88
#